data_AF-A0A427XLM6-F1
#
_entry.id   AF-A0A427XLM6-F1
#
_cell.length_a   1.000
_cell.length_b   1.000
_cell.length_c   1.000
_cell.angle_alpha   90.00
_cell.angle_beta   90.00
_cell.angle_gamma   90.00
#
_symmetry.space_group_name_H-M   'P 1'
#
loop_
_entity.id
_entity.type
_entity.pdbx_description
1 polymer ?
#
loop_
_entity_poly.entity_id
_entity_poly.type
_entity_poly.pdbx_seq_one_letter_code
_entity_poly.pdbx_strand_id
1 'polypeptide(L)'
;MTATEPHRMRITTGGSVASYTKFAVNFLRENPDTPLVLHTLPAAKDDDKQPSSSSSSSSKSPASTLHPATLAAPRLVSVAESVKRTYTRQKSATGLWQYTESGLLPSGGGEEAAGPSLARVLSGKLKPKMTHRPFLQITFSRRPLGLETGRNTSVQHVASRRGNVVPDRGQVGGQGTVAAGKNVGDDAAAGMDVAVASASVVAPAERPAKKRKSNVAEHAAKRVKTSAAV
;
A
#
# COMPACT_ATOMS: atom_id res chain seq x y z
N MET A 1 -13.48 11.60 20.83
CA MET A 1 -13.00 11.21 19.50
C MET A 1 -13.31 9.74 19.33
N THR A 2 -14.34 9.40 18.56
CA THR A 2 -14.73 8.00 18.31
C THR A 2 -13.67 7.37 17.43
N ALA A 3 -13.05 6.27 17.89
CA ALA A 3 -12.11 5.52 17.07
C ALA A 3 -12.89 4.88 15.91
N THR A 4 -12.76 5.43 14.71
CA THR A 4 -13.40 4.87 13.52
C THR A 4 -12.80 3.51 13.21
N GLU A 5 -13.65 2.52 13.01
CA GLU A 5 -13.22 1.17 12.66
C GLU A 5 -12.47 1.18 11.32
N PRO A 6 -11.26 0.61 11.24
CA PRO A 6 -10.49 0.60 10.00
C PRO A 6 -11.15 -0.31 8.96
N HIS A 7 -11.28 0.17 7.73
CA HIS A 7 -11.83 -0.63 6.64
C HIS A 7 -10.80 -1.65 6.14
N ARG A 8 -11.13 -2.94 6.19
CA ARG A 8 -10.21 -4.03 5.85
C ARG A 8 -10.52 -4.61 4.47
N MET A 9 -9.50 -4.66 3.62
CA MET A 9 -9.57 -5.25 2.29
C MET A 9 -8.52 -6.34 2.12
N ARG A 10 -8.99 -7.56 1.83
CA ARG A 10 -8.13 -8.71 1.56
C ARG A 10 -7.61 -8.68 0.12
N ILE A 11 -6.30 -8.82 -0.03
CA ILE A 11 -5.66 -9.04 -1.34
C ILE A 11 -5.49 -10.54 -1.58
N THR A 12 -6.08 -11.03 -2.67
CA THR A 12 -5.98 -12.44 -3.09
C THR A 12 -5.14 -12.56 -4.36
N THR A 13 -4.71 -13.77 -4.69
CA THR A 13 -3.91 -14.05 -5.90
C THR A 13 -4.69 -13.80 -7.19
N GLY A 14 -6.02 -13.96 -7.19
CA GLY A 14 -6.88 -13.83 -8.37
C GLY A 14 -7.44 -12.43 -8.64
N GLY A 15 -7.49 -11.52 -7.66
CA GLY A 15 -8.18 -10.23 -7.81
C GLY A 15 -7.38 -9.18 -8.60
N SER A 16 -7.99 -8.44 -9.53
CA SER A 16 -7.29 -7.44 -10.37
C SER A 16 -6.67 -6.29 -9.57
N VAL A 17 -5.39 -5.98 -9.82
CA VAL A 17 -4.66 -4.86 -9.18
C VAL A 17 -5.35 -3.52 -9.45
N ALA A 18 -5.83 -3.31 -10.68
CA ALA A 18 -6.52 -2.08 -11.07
C ALA A 18 -7.83 -1.88 -10.30
N SER A 19 -8.59 -2.97 -10.09
CA SER A 19 -9.82 -2.94 -9.31
C SER A 19 -9.56 -2.56 -7.85
N TYR A 20 -8.59 -3.23 -7.20
CA TYR A 20 -8.17 -2.90 -5.84
C TYR A 20 -7.69 -1.46 -5.70
N THR A 21 -6.89 -1.00 -6.66
CA THR A 21 -6.36 0.37 -6.65
C THR A 21 -7.47 1.40 -6.79
N LYS A 22 -8.41 1.19 -7.73
CA LYS A 22 -9.56 2.08 -7.94
C LYS A 22 -10.40 2.20 -6.67
N PHE A 23 -10.74 1.07 -6.06
CA PHE A 23 -11.49 1.02 -4.81
C PHE A 23 -10.75 1.78 -3.70
N ALA A 24 -9.48 1.43 -3.45
CA ALA A 24 -8.68 2.00 -2.37
C ALA A 24 -8.53 3.53 -2.49
N VAL A 25 -8.29 4.02 -3.70
CA VAL A 25 -8.14 5.46 -3.94
C VAL A 25 -9.47 6.19 -3.72
N ASN A 26 -10.59 5.64 -4.17
CA ASN A 26 -11.91 6.23 -3.93
C ASN A 26 -12.25 6.24 -2.42
N PHE A 27 -12.00 5.12 -1.73
CA PHE A 27 -12.21 5.01 -0.29
C PHE A 27 -11.46 6.09 0.50
N LEU A 28 -10.17 6.31 0.21
CA LEU A 28 -9.34 7.32 0.89
C LEU A 28 -9.77 8.78 0.60
N ARG A 29 -10.56 9.00 -0.45
CA ARG A 29 -11.14 10.31 -0.80
C ARG A 29 -12.43 10.55 -0.07
N GLU A 30 -13.31 9.55 -0.06
CA GLU A 30 -14.63 9.61 0.55
C GLU A 30 -14.56 9.57 2.08
N ASN A 31 -13.60 8.81 2.63
CA ASN A 31 -13.46 8.56 4.07
C ASN A 31 -12.07 8.99 4.58
N PRO A 32 -11.81 10.30 4.75
CA PRO A 32 -10.48 10.79 5.09
C PRO A 32 -10.02 10.44 6.51
N ASP A 33 -10.96 10.21 7.41
CA ASP A 33 -10.72 9.90 8.82
C ASP A 33 -10.62 8.39 9.08
N THR A 34 -11.01 7.55 8.11
CA THR A 34 -11.04 6.09 8.25
C THR A 34 -9.78 5.47 7.65
N PRO A 35 -8.98 4.73 8.41
CA PRO A 35 -7.83 4.01 7.87
C PRO A 35 -8.27 2.88 6.93
N LEU A 36 -7.53 2.68 5.84
CA LEU A 36 -7.70 1.56 4.92
C LEU A 36 -6.60 0.52 5.17
N VAL A 37 -6.99 -0.71 5.48
CA VAL A 37 -6.09 -1.82 5.78
C VAL A 37 -6.11 -2.82 4.64
N LEU A 38 -4.97 -2.99 3.96
CA LEU A 38 -4.77 -4.00 2.93
C LEU A 38 -4.01 -5.18 3.53
N HIS A 39 -4.54 -6.41 3.45
CA HIS A 39 -3.91 -7.56 4.11
C HIS A 39 -3.94 -8.85 3.30
N THR A 40 -3.03 -9.78 3.64
CA THR A 40 -2.97 -11.14 3.09
C THR A 40 -3.55 -12.22 4.01
N LEU A 41 -4.13 -11.84 5.15
CA LEU A 41 -4.73 -12.79 6.08
C LEU A 41 -5.77 -13.69 5.39
N PRO A 42 -5.86 -14.98 5.77
CA PRO A 42 -6.93 -15.86 5.30
C PRO A 42 -8.29 -15.30 5.72
N ALA A 43 -9.35 -15.68 4.99
CA ALA A 43 -10.70 -15.42 5.48
C ALA A 43 -10.84 -16.05 6.87
N ALA A 44 -11.47 -15.32 7.80
CA ALA A 44 -11.94 -15.93 9.02
C ALA A 44 -12.79 -17.14 8.62
N LYS A 45 -12.52 -18.29 9.22
CA LYS A 45 -13.47 -19.38 9.15
C LYS A 45 -14.57 -18.93 10.10
N ASP A 46 -15.61 -18.33 9.56
CA ASP A 46 -16.80 -18.11 10.35
C ASP A 46 -17.37 -19.51 10.61
N ASP A 47 -17.11 -20.04 11.82
CA ASP A 47 -17.53 -21.38 12.24
C ASP A 47 -19.06 -21.51 12.37
N ASP A 48 -19.80 -20.43 12.12
CA ASP A 48 -21.25 -20.38 12.17
C ASP A 48 -21.86 -20.09 10.79
N LYS A 49 -22.67 -21.06 10.34
CA LYS A 49 -23.68 -21.00 9.28
C LYS A 49 -23.21 -21.16 7.81
N GLN A 50 -23.40 -22.41 7.41
CA GLN A 50 -24.18 -22.84 6.24
C GLN A 50 -23.34 -23.40 5.07
N PRO A 51 -23.53 -24.70 4.74
CA PRO A 51 -22.85 -25.33 3.61
C PRO A 51 -23.46 -24.85 2.29
N SER A 52 -23.06 -23.66 1.81
CA SER A 52 -23.31 -23.30 0.42
C SER A 52 -22.32 -24.07 -0.47
N SER A 53 -22.80 -25.16 -1.02
CA SER A 53 -22.14 -26.04 -1.99
C SER A 53 -21.87 -25.35 -3.32
N SER A 54 -21.08 -24.28 -3.33
CA SER A 54 -20.53 -23.73 -4.57
C SER A 54 -19.37 -24.62 -5.00
N SER A 55 -19.70 -25.72 -5.69
CA SER A 55 -18.76 -26.58 -6.40
C SER A 55 -18.13 -25.80 -7.56
N SER A 56 -17.24 -24.87 -7.25
CA SER A 56 -16.36 -24.27 -8.26
C SER A 56 -15.39 -25.36 -8.69
N SER A 57 -15.61 -25.91 -9.88
CA SER A 57 -14.74 -26.86 -10.57
C SER A 57 -13.37 -26.21 -10.83
N SER A 58 -12.53 -26.15 -9.80
CA SER A 58 -11.16 -25.70 -9.92
C SER A 58 -10.40 -26.75 -10.72
N SER A 59 -10.03 -26.41 -11.95
CA SER A 59 -9.00 -27.11 -12.70
C SER A 59 -7.80 -27.34 -11.76
N LYS A 60 -7.31 -28.59 -11.72
CA LYS A 60 -6.22 -29.04 -10.86
C LYS A 60 -4.92 -28.32 -11.25
N SER A 61 -4.78 -27.08 -10.83
CA SER A 61 -3.52 -26.38 -10.87
C SER A 61 -2.56 -27.09 -9.90
N PRO A 62 -1.27 -27.22 -10.26
CA PRO A 62 -0.31 -27.91 -9.42
C PRO A 62 -0.31 -27.27 -8.03
N ALA A 63 -0.50 -28.11 -7.00
CA ALA A 63 -0.59 -27.67 -5.63
C ALA A 63 0.71 -26.94 -5.25
N SER A 64 0.66 -25.61 -5.12
CA SER A 64 1.80 -24.84 -4.65
C SER A 64 2.11 -25.22 -3.21
N THR A 65 3.38 -25.51 -2.93
CA THR A 65 3.87 -25.78 -1.56
C THR A 65 3.84 -24.53 -0.68
N LEU A 66 3.69 -23.33 -1.25
CA LEU A 66 3.70 -22.07 -0.52
C LEU A 66 2.31 -21.72 0.04
N HIS A 67 2.30 -21.13 1.24
CA HIS A 67 1.06 -20.65 1.84
C HIS A 67 0.42 -19.55 0.96
N PRO A 68 -0.92 -19.54 0.79
CA PRO A 68 -1.60 -18.55 -0.07
C PRO A 68 -1.29 -17.09 0.27
N ALA A 69 -1.07 -16.77 1.54
CA ALA A 69 -0.68 -15.42 1.98
C ALA A 69 0.70 -15.01 1.41
N THR A 70 1.64 -15.95 1.32
CA THR A 70 2.96 -15.73 0.72
C THR A 70 2.83 -15.44 -0.78
N LEU A 71 1.94 -16.16 -1.47
CA LEU A 71 1.67 -15.94 -2.89
C LEU A 71 0.99 -14.58 -3.15
N ALA A 72 0.17 -14.10 -2.22
CA ALA A 72 -0.52 -12.81 -2.35
C ALA A 72 0.36 -11.59 -1.98
N ALA A 73 1.43 -11.78 -1.20
CA ALA A 73 2.24 -10.67 -0.68
C ALA A 73 2.87 -9.77 -1.77
N PRO A 74 3.50 -10.30 -2.85
CA PRO A 74 4.02 -9.44 -3.92
C PRO A 74 2.93 -8.59 -4.60
N ARG A 75 1.72 -9.14 -4.70
CA ARG A 75 0.56 -8.46 -5.28
C ARG A 75 0.04 -7.37 -4.36
N LEU A 76 -0.02 -7.62 -3.05
CA LEU A 76 -0.34 -6.60 -2.03
C LEU A 76 0.60 -5.40 -2.14
N VAL A 77 1.90 -5.63 -2.24
CA VAL A 77 2.89 -4.54 -2.41
C VAL A 77 2.64 -3.78 -3.72
N SER A 78 2.36 -4.49 -4.82
CA SER A 78 2.03 -3.85 -6.10
C SER A 78 0.79 -2.96 -6.01
N VAL A 79 -0.28 -3.42 -5.36
CA VAL A 79 -1.50 -2.62 -5.10
C VAL A 79 -1.16 -1.39 -4.25
N ALA A 80 -0.41 -1.58 -3.16
CA ALA A 80 -0.02 -0.48 -2.27
C ALA A 80 0.77 0.62 -3.01
N GLU A 81 1.74 0.24 -3.85
CA GLU A 81 2.49 1.18 -4.68
C GLU A 81 1.61 1.88 -5.72
N SER A 82 0.70 1.15 -6.38
CA SER A 82 -0.26 1.72 -7.32
C SER A 82 -1.19 2.73 -6.65
N VAL A 83 -1.67 2.45 -5.44
CA VAL A 83 -2.49 3.37 -4.63
C VAL A 83 -1.70 4.63 -4.31
N LYS A 84 -0.47 4.51 -3.81
CA LYS A 84 0.40 5.67 -3.51
C LYS A 84 0.60 6.57 -4.71
N ARG A 85 0.98 5.99 -5.86
CA ARG A 85 1.21 6.76 -7.10
C ARG A 85 -0.06 7.44 -7.59
N THR A 86 -1.19 6.73 -7.57
CA THR A 86 -2.47 7.26 -8.07
C THR A 86 -3.03 8.34 -7.15
N TYR A 87 -2.87 8.19 -5.84
CA TYR A 87 -3.28 9.16 -4.84
C TYR A 87 -2.43 10.43 -4.91
N THR A 88 -1.10 10.31 -4.88
CA THR A 88 -0.18 11.48 -4.87
C THR A 88 -0.12 12.24 -6.20
N ARG A 89 -0.52 11.62 -7.32
CA ARG A 89 -0.63 12.30 -8.62
C ARG A 89 -1.73 13.37 -8.62
N GLN A 90 -2.69 13.29 -7.71
CA GLN A 90 -3.80 14.25 -7.64
C GLN A 90 -3.34 15.53 -6.95
N LYS A 91 -3.58 16.69 -7.57
CA LYS A 91 -3.10 18.00 -7.10
C LYS A 91 -3.61 18.39 -5.70
N SER A 92 -4.70 17.80 -5.25
CA SER A 92 -5.32 18.04 -3.93
C SER A 92 -4.92 17.02 -2.85
N ALA A 93 -4.09 16.02 -3.19
CA ALA A 93 -3.75 14.98 -2.25
C ALA A 93 -2.79 15.49 -1.15
N THR A 94 -3.28 15.44 0.08
CA THR A 94 -2.44 15.52 1.28
C THR A 94 -1.46 14.34 1.31
N GLY A 95 -0.38 14.45 2.08
CA GLY A 95 0.51 13.31 2.31
C GLY A 95 -0.25 12.07 2.80
N LEU A 96 0.31 10.89 2.54
CA LEU A 96 -0.27 9.61 2.95
C LEU A 96 0.69 8.91 3.91
N TRP A 97 0.18 8.53 5.08
CA TRP A 97 0.89 7.68 6.04
C TRP A 97 0.67 6.22 5.67
N GLN A 98 1.75 5.45 5.70
CA GLN A 98 1.76 4.02 5.46
C GLN A 98 2.35 3.32 6.69
N TYR A 99 1.63 2.34 7.22
CA TYR A 99 2.07 1.46 8.30
C TYR A 99 2.14 0.04 7.73
N THR A 100 3.32 -0.56 7.73
CA THR A 100 3.51 -1.94 7.26
C THR A 100 3.78 -2.83 8.46
N GLU A 101 2.93 -3.83 8.65
CA GLU A 101 3.04 -4.84 9.69
C GLU A 101 3.24 -6.21 9.04
N SER A 102 4.23 -6.96 9.51
CA SER A 102 4.49 -8.33 9.07
C SER A 102 4.70 -9.25 10.26
N GLY A 103 4.35 -10.51 10.10
CA GLY A 103 4.48 -11.47 11.17
C GLY A 103 4.08 -12.88 10.79
N LEU A 104 4.00 -13.73 11.81
CA LEU A 104 3.53 -15.10 11.72
C LEU A 104 2.21 -15.20 12.49
N LEU A 105 1.15 -15.66 11.82
CA LEU A 105 -0.10 -15.96 12.49
C LEU A 105 0.14 -17.17 13.42
N PRO A 106 -0.29 -17.13 14.70
CA PRO A 106 -0.18 -18.28 15.57
C PRO A 106 -0.86 -19.48 14.92
N SER A 107 -0.14 -20.60 14.84
CA SER A 107 -0.60 -21.80 14.12
C SER A 107 -1.73 -22.55 14.83
N GLY A 108 -2.32 -22.00 15.89
CA GLY A 108 -3.31 -22.67 16.74
C GLY A 108 -4.33 -21.69 17.29
N GLY A 109 -5.39 -21.43 16.51
CA GLY A 109 -6.60 -20.74 16.96
C GLY A 109 -7.61 -21.73 17.51
N GLY A 110 -7.28 -22.36 18.63
CA GLY A 110 -8.19 -23.20 19.39
C GLY A 110 -7.50 -23.59 20.69
N GLU A 111 -7.94 -23.01 21.81
CA GLU A 111 -7.49 -23.39 23.16
C GLU A 111 -7.63 -24.90 23.44
N GLU A 112 -8.35 -25.65 22.61
CA GLU A 112 -8.47 -27.11 22.71
C GLU A 112 -7.25 -27.92 22.25
N ALA A 113 -6.25 -27.34 21.57
CA ALA A 113 -5.08 -28.10 21.13
C ALA A 113 -4.02 -28.33 22.24
N ALA A 114 -4.28 -27.88 23.47
CA ALA A 114 -3.42 -28.14 24.63
C ALA A 114 -3.57 -29.57 25.18
N GLY A 115 -4.67 -30.26 24.86
CA GLY A 115 -4.84 -31.69 25.11
C GLY A 115 -4.13 -32.54 24.03
N PRO A 116 -4.16 -33.88 24.13
CA PRO A 116 -3.17 -34.96 23.83
C PRO A 116 -2.01 -34.82 22.79
N SER A 117 -1.82 -33.71 22.07
CA SER A 117 -0.84 -33.57 21.00
C SER A 117 0.61 -33.56 21.49
N LEU A 118 0.89 -32.92 22.63
CA LEU A 118 2.25 -32.81 23.15
C LEU A 118 2.85 -34.19 23.49
N ALA A 119 2.08 -35.05 24.17
CA ALA A 119 2.50 -36.42 24.49
C ALA A 119 2.83 -37.24 23.23
N ARG A 120 2.07 -37.03 22.14
CA ARG A 120 2.31 -37.68 20.86
C ARG A 120 3.58 -37.16 20.17
N VAL A 121 3.83 -35.86 20.22
CA VAL A 121 5.05 -35.24 19.67
C VAL A 121 6.29 -35.66 20.47
N LEU A 122 6.20 -35.67 21.80
CA LEU A 122 7.29 -36.09 22.68
C LEU A 122 7.58 -37.60 22.60
N SER A 123 6.63 -38.42 22.14
CA SER A 123 6.87 -39.86 21.92
C SER A 123 7.88 -40.18 20.81
N GLY A 124 8.34 -39.18 20.04
CA GLY A 124 9.33 -39.34 18.97
C GLY A 124 8.81 -40.05 17.71
N LYS A 125 7.57 -40.54 17.72
CA LYS A 125 6.96 -41.27 16.60
C LYS A 125 6.48 -40.36 15.48
N LEU A 126 6.39 -39.05 15.72
CA LEU A 126 5.98 -38.06 14.73
C LEU A 126 7.05 -36.96 14.64
N LYS A 127 7.40 -36.57 13.41
CA LYS A 127 8.19 -35.37 13.11
C LYS A 127 7.20 -34.27 12.68
N PRO A 128 6.60 -33.51 13.62
CA PRO A 128 5.66 -32.46 13.25
C PRO A 128 6.37 -31.47 12.32
N LYS A 129 5.81 -31.28 11.13
CA LYS A 129 6.30 -30.24 10.23
C LYS A 129 5.84 -28.91 10.80
N MET A 130 6.79 -28.05 11.15
CA MET A 130 6.50 -26.70 11.62
C MET A 130 5.87 -25.90 10.46
N THR A 131 4.57 -25.65 10.53
CA THR A 131 3.84 -24.88 9.52
C THR A 131 3.79 -23.42 9.91
N HIS A 132 4.51 -22.57 9.18
CA HIS A 132 4.44 -21.13 9.34
C HIS A 132 3.35 -20.53 8.46
N ARG A 133 2.57 -19.60 9.02
CA ARG A 133 1.52 -18.87 8.31
C ARG A 133 1.89 -17.38 8.29
N PRO A 134 2.79 -16.95 7.39
CA PRO A 134 3.18 -15.55 7.33
C PRO A 134 2.00 -14.68 6.91
N PHE A 135 1.97 -13.45 7.41
CA PHE A 135 1.03 -12.43 6.99
C PHE A 135 1.73 -11.10 6.75
N LEU A 136 1.10 -10.27 5.92
CA LEU A 136 1.51 -8.91 5.64
C LEU A 136 0.27 -8.02 5.62
N GLN A 137 0.37 -6.88 6.26
CA GLN A 137 -0.67 -5.87 6.37
C GLN A 137 -0.06 -4.49 6.07
N ILE A 138 -0.75 -3.70 5.26
CA ILE A 138 -0.38 -2.32 4.93
C ILE A 138 -1.59 -1.45 5.20
N THR A 139 -1.44 -0.52 6.14
CA THR A 139 -2.47 0.43 6.51
C THR A 139 -2.14 1.80 5.93
N PHE A 140 -3.11 2.40 5.24
CA PHE A 140 -3.04 3.76 4.74
C PHE A 140 -3.94 4.68 5.56
N SER A 141 -3.41 5.85 5.91
CA SER A 141 -4.18 6.90 6.59
C SER A 141 -3.72 8.30 6.18
N ARG A 142 -4.61 9.28 6.28
CA ARG A 142 -4.27 10.70 6.05
C ARG A 142 -3.72 11.39 7.30
N ARG A 143 -3.99 10.80 8.47
CA ARG A 143 -3.54 11.27 9.78
C ARG A 143 -2.63 10.23 10.44
N PRO A 144 -1.66 10.65 11.26
CA PRO A 144 -0.84 9.73 12.01
C PRO A 144 -1.70 8.92 13.00
N LEU A 145 -1.49 7.59 13.05
CA LEU A 145 -2.26 6.66 13.89
C LEU A 145 -1.57 6.32 15.23
N GLY A 146 -0.33 6.78 15.46
CA GLY A 146 0.42 6.44 16.67
C GLY A 146 0.86 4.97 16.76
N LEU A 147 0.78 4.21 15.66
CA LEU A 147 1.19 2.79 15.62
C LEU A 147 2.72 2.58 15.56
N GLU A 148 3.51 3.65 15.68
CA GLU A 148 4.97 3.63 15.59
C GLU A 148 5.64 2.81 16.71
N THR A 149 4.97 2.68 17.86
CA THR A 149 5.48 1.92 19.01
C THR A 149 5.20 0.41 18.88
N GLY A 150 4.40 0.00 17.90
CA GLY A 150 4.06 -1.42 17.68
C GLY A 150 5.27 -2.25 17.27
N ARG A 151 5.44 -3.43 17.87
CA ARG A 151 6.44 -4.40 17.41
C ARG A 151 6.11 -4.82 15.97
N ASN A 152 7.14 -4.97 15.14
CA ASN A 152 7.02 -5.36 13.72
C ASN A 152 6.26 -4.39 12.82
N THR A 153 6.05 -3.14 13.25
CA THR A 153 5.45 -2.10 12.42
C THR A 153 6.53 -1.16 11.91
N SER A 154 6.54 -0.90 10.60
CA SER A 154 7.37 0.13 9.98
C SER A 154 6.48 1.25 9.43
N VAL A 155 6.94 2.49 9.58
CA VAL A 155 6.16 3.68 9.21
C VAL A 155 6.86 4.44 8.11
N GLN A 156 6.10 4.79 7.08
CA GLN A 156 6.55 5.61 5.97
C GLN A 156 5.54 6.72 5.71
N HIS A 157 6.01 7.96 5.67
CA HIS A 157 5.19 9.10 5.24
C HIS A 157 5.52 9.45 3.78
N VAL A 158 4.49 9.44 2.93
CA VAL A 158 4.57 9.73 1.51
C VAL A 158 4.09 11.16 1.30
N ALA A 159 5.03 12.10 1.25
CA ALA A 159 4.72 13.48 0.92
C ALA A 159 4.38 13.61 -0.58
N SER A 160 3.32 14.34 -0.92
CA SER A 160 3.09 14.75 -2.31
C SER A 160 4.25 15.66 -2.73
N ARG A 161 5.04 15.22 -3.72
CA ARG A 161 6.04 16.11 -4.32
C ARG A 161 5.27 17.26 -4.96
N ARG A 162 5.34 18.44 -4.33
CA ARG A 162 5.05 19.68 -5.05
C ARG A 162 6.01 19.69 -6.21
N GLY A 163 5.49 19.49 -7.42
CA GLY A 163 6.30 19.53 -8.63
C GLY A 163 7.17 20.77 -8.53
N ASN A 164 8.48 20.61 -8.64
CA ASN A 164 9.33 21.75 -8.93
C ASN A 164 8.82 22.24 -10.28
N VAL A 165 7.91 23.21 -10.24
CA VAL A 165 7.59 24.06 -11.38
C VAL A 165 8.93 24.66 -11.70
N VAL A 166 9.61 24.08 -12.69
CA VAL A 166 10.80 24.69 -13.26
C VAL A 166 10.30 26.05 -13.71
N PRO A 167 10.74 27.15 -13.07
CA PRO A 167 10.30 28.46 -13.50
C PRO A 167 10.69 28.54 -14.97
N ASP A 168 9.68 28.71 -15.81
CA ASP A 168 9.83 28.87 -17.25
C ASP A 168 10.87 29.96 -17.46
N ARG A 169 12.09 29.53 -17.78
CA ARG A 169 13.24 30.41 -17.83
C ARG A 169 13.16 31.03 -19.21
N GLY A 170 12.42 32.13 -19.25
CA GLY A 170 12.01 32.90 -20.42
C GLY A 170 12.84 32.60 -21.66
N GLN A 171 12.19 31.97 -22.62
CA GLN A 171 12.66 31.91 -24.00
C GLN A 171 12.57 33.34 -24.56
N VAL A 172 13.64 34.11 -24.36
CA VAL A 172 13.84 35.41 -24.98
C VAL A 172 14.03 35.18 -26.48
N GLY A 173 13.06 35.65 -27.26
CA GLY A 173 13.25 36.21 -28.60
C GLY A 173 13.86 35.32 -29.67
N GLY A 174 13.02 34.60 -30.41
CA GLY A 174 13.35 34.08 -31.72
C GLY A 174 12.16 34.27 -32.67
N GLN A 175 12.06 35.45 -33.27
CA GLN A 175 11.12 35.73 -34.36
C GLN A 175 11.39 34.78 -35.52
N GLY A 176 10.34 34.09 -35.98
CA GLY A 176 10.36 33.23 -37.16
C GLY A 176 8.94 32.94 -37.65
N THR A 177 8.40 33.88 -38.44
CA THR A 177 7.36 33.71 -39.47
C THR A 177 7.60 32.43 -40.29
N VAL A 178 6.70 31.60 -40.81
CA VAL A 178 5.35 31.61 -41.43
C VAL A 178 4.90 30.11 -41.38
N ALA A 179 3.69 29.61 -41.63
CA ALA A 179 2.66 29.93 -42.60
C ALA A 179 1.35 29.19 -42.24
N ALA A 180 0.27 29.72 -42.81
CA ALA A 180 -1.11 29.29 -42.66
C ALA A 180 -1.41 27.85 -43.09
N GLY A 181 -2.33 27.21 -42.37
CA GLY A 181 -2.98 25.97 -42.76
C GLY A 181 -4.39 25.91 -42.18
N LYS A 182 -5.35 26.49 -42.91
CA LYS A 182 -6.79 26.40 -42.71
C LYS A 182 -7.24 24.94 -42.66
N ASN A 183 -8.07 24.57 -41.70
CA ASN A 183 -9.16 23.61 -41.94
C ASN A 183 -10.38 24.01 -41.12
N VAL A 184 -11.44 24.31 -41.88
CA VAL A 184 -12.82 24.55 -41.46
C VAL A 184 -13.51 23.19 -41.41
N GLY A 185 -14.37 23.00 -40.42
CA GLY A 185 -15.17 21.80 -40.27
C GLY A 185 -16.04 21.92 -39.02
N ASP A 186 -17.12 22.68 -39.18
CA ASP A 186 -18.29 22.77 -38.31
C ASP A 186 -18.83 21.37 -37.94
N ASP A 187 -19.31 21.19 -36.70
CA ASP A 187 -20.75 21.16 -36.44
C ASP A 187 -21.12 20.86 -34.97
N ALA A 188 -22.33 21.34 -34.64
CA ALA A 188 -22.94 21.56 -33.35
C ALA A 188 -23.22 20.33 -32.46
N ALA A 189 -23.28 20.53 -31.13
CA ALA A 189 -24.54 20.73 -30.40
C ALA A 189 -24.40 20.57 -28.87
N ALA A 190 -24.99 21.54 -28.16
CA ALA A 190 -25.63 21.51 -26.81
C ALA A 190 -24.88 20.85 -25.64
N GLY A 191 -24.57 21.50 -24.52
CA GLY A 191 -25.33 22.55 -23.81
C GLY A 191 -25.88 21.95 -22.50
N MET A 192 -25.25 22.25 -21.36
CA MET A 192 -25.91 22.38 -20.06
C MET A 192 -24.93 22.88 -18.98
N ASP A 193 -25.10 24.16 -18.66
CA ASP A 193 -24.49 24.91 -17.59
C ASP A 193 -24.94 24.42 -16.20
N VAL A 194 -24.00 24.31 -15.25
CA VAL A 194 -24.25 24.64 -13.84
C VAL A 194 -23.00 25.30 -13.26
N ALA A 195 -23.09 26.61 -13.09
CA ALA A 195 -22.14 27.43 -12.36
C ALA A 195 -22.43 27.39 -10.86
N VAL A 196 -21.40 27.20 -10.02
CA VAL A 196 -21.35 27.79 -8.67
C VAL A 196 -19.93 28.24 -8.39
N ALA A 197 -19.73 29.55 -8.40
CA ALA A 197 -18.56 30.23 -7.91
C ALA A 197 -18.61 30.33 -6.39
N SER A 198 -17.47 30.24 -5.72
CA SER A 198 -17.19 30.97 -4.47
C SER A 198 -15.68 31.03 -4.25
N ALA A 199 -15.14 32.23 -4.45
CA ALA A 199 -13.76 32.60 -4.18
C ALA A 199 -13.58 32.90 -2.68
N SER A 200 -12.41 32.57 -2.13
CA SER A 200 -11.88 33.25 -0.95
C SER A 200 -10.39 33.45 -1.12
N VAL A 201 -10.03 34.73 -1.21
CA VAL A 201 -8.71 35.34 -1.09
C VAL A 201 -8.20 35.12 0.35
N VAL A 202 -6.87 35.01 0.55
CA VAL A 202 -6.07 35.66 1.64
C VAL A 202 -4.58 35.22 1.61
N ALA A 203 -3.74 36.24 1.39
CA ALA A 203 -2.36 36.57 1.83
C ALA A 203 -1.13 35.62 1.72
N PRO A 204 0.07 36.18 1.36
CA PRO A 204 1.38 35.50 1.37
C PRO A 204 2.32 35.97 2.51
N ALA A 205 3.11 35.04 3.07
CA ALA A 205 4.33 35.24 3.88
C ALA A 205 4.82 33.83 4.32
N GLU A 206 6.07 33.43 4.48
CA GLU A 206 7.42 34.01 4.44
C GLU A 206 8.36 32.81 4.19
N ARG A 207 9.49 33.02 3.49
CA ARG A 207 10.51 31.97 3.27
C ARG A 207 11.65 32.12 4.29
N PRO A 208 12.09 31.04 4.95
CA PRO A 208 13.47 30.95 5.41
C PRO A 208 14.29 30.01 4.54
N ALA A 209 15.38 30.56 4.02
CA ALA A 209 16.50 29.83 3.46
C ALA A 209 17.19 28.96 4.52
N LYS A 210 17.75 27.82 4.12
CA LYS A 210 19.21 27.56 4.19
C LYS A 210 19.56 26.13 3.76
N LYS A 211 20.58 26.10 2.90
CA LYS A 211 21.38 24.95 2.48
C LYS A 211 21.92 24.22 3.71
N ARG A 212 21.99 22.89 3.67
CA ARG A 212 23.13 22.17 4.24
C ARG A 212 23.38 20.85 3.51
N LYS A 213 24.58 20.81 2.93
CA LYS A 213 25.21 19.71 2.22
C LYS A 213 26.03 18.97 3.28
N SER A 214 25.73 17.70 3.53
CA SER A 214 26.58 16.86 4.38
C SER A 214 27.00 15.64 3.59
N ASN A 215 28.25 15.66 3.14
CA ASN A 215 29.07 14.49 2.87
C ASN A 215 29.02 13.57 4.08
N VAL A 216 28.74 12.27 3.89
CA VAL A 216 29.08 11.25 4.87
C VAL A 216 29.96 10.23 4.17
N ALA A 217 31.13 10.09 4.77
CA ALA A 217 32.30 9.39 4.28
C ALA A 217 32.08 7.88 4.18
N GLU A 218 32.73 7.34 3.15
CA GLU A 218 32.94 5.95 2.85
C GLU A 218 33.88 5.35 3.91
N HIS A 219 33.36 4.49 4.81
CA HIS A 219 34.20 3.72 5.72
C HIS A 219 34.43 2.32 5.13
N ALA A 220 35.63 2.14 4.58
CA ALA A 220 36.22 0.86 4.22
C ALA A 220 36.52 0.03 5.49
N ALA A 221 35.79 -1.06 5.69
CA ALA A 221 36.07 -2.02 6.76
C ALA A 221 37.01 -3.13 6.25
N LYS A 222 38.22 -3.15 6.81
CA LYS A 222 39.23 -4.20 6.64
C LYS A 222 38.70 -5.53 7.18
N ARG A 223 38.65 -6.58 6.34
CA ARG A 223 38.50 -7.97 6.79
C ARG A 223 39.83 -8.46 7.36
N VAL A 224 39.89 -8.68 8.67
CA VAL A 224 40.95 -9.44 9.33
C VAL A 224 40.64 -10.92 9.11
N LYS A 225 41.58 -11.63 8.50
CA LYS A 225 41.57 -13.07 8.24
C LYS A 225 42.25 -13.75 9.42
N THR A 226 41.48 -14.35 10.32
CA THR A 226 42.02 -15.23 11.36
C THR A 226 41.93 -16.68 10.88
N SER A 227 43.09 -17.24 10.58
CA SER A 227 43.35 -18.67 10.43
C SER A 227 43.70 -19.27 11.79
N ALA A 228 43.04 -20.37 12.16
CA ALA A 228 43.51 -21.35 13.14
C ALA A 228 42.89 -22.69 12.67
N ALA A 229 43.64 -23.74 12.28
CA ALA A 229 44.54 -24.57 13.11
C ALA A 229 43.79 -24.99 14.39
N VAL A 230 43.37 -26.23 14.59
CA VAL A 230 44.00 -27.55 14.38
C VAL A 230 42.89 -28.59 14.18
#